data_AF-A0A336M9K4-F1
#
_entry.id   AF-A0A336M9K4-F1
#
_cell.length_a   1.000
_cell.length_b   1.000
_cell.length_c   1.000
_cell.angle_alpha   90.00
_cell.angle_beta   90.00
_cell.angle_gamma   90.00
#
_symmetry.space_group_name_H-M   'P 1'
#
loop_
_entity.id
_entity.type
_entity.pdbx_description
1 polymer ?
#
loop_
_entity_poly.entity_id
_entity_poly.type
_entity_poly.pdbx_seq_one_letter_code
_entity_poly.pdbx_strand_id
1 'polypeptide(L)'
;METENTSERLEVGDLYVVRRQDGTWHNAQIVSSRLNEQNTYEYYVHYEGLNRRLDQWVNRENIEFRSKDATITQSVPKPDEPKLIEVKIENNTVLSTPLLESNLCADDRKITRNQKRRHDEINHVQKTYADMDPTTAALEKEHEAITKVKYIDKLRIGKFEIDTWYFSPYPEEYGKVGTLYVCEYCLKYMKFPKTFRYHCTECNKRQPPGSEIYRKGTISIYEIDGKDHKIYCQTLCLMAKLFLDHKTLYYDVEPFYFYVLCEVDRKGAHIVVIQSSQHAIFQYE
;
A
#
# COMPACT_ATOMS: atom_id res chain seq x y z
N MET A 1 35.47 -29.71 -29.75
CA MET A 1 35.22 -28.41 -29.10
C MET A 1 33.94 -27.89 -29.70
N GLU A 2 32.85 -27.93 -28.92
CA GLU A 2 31.65 -27.09 -29.03
C GLU A 2 30.69 -27.66 -27.97
N THR A 3 30.69 -27.03 -26.79
CA THR A 3 29.75 -27.34 -25.72
C THR A 3 28.49 -26.51 -25.95
N GLU A 4 27.41 -27.18 -26.33
CA GLU A 4 26.05 -26.63 -26.38
C GLU A 4 25.63 -26.19 -24.96
N ASN A 5 25.70 -24.89 -24.68
CA ASN A 5 25.11 -24.31 -23.47
C ASN A 5 23.66 -23.91 -23.77
N THR A 6 22.81 -24.92 -24.00
CA THR A 6 21.36 -24.73 -24.04
C THR A 6 20.89 -24.36 -22.64
N SER A 7 20.69 -23.06 -22.40
CA SER A 7 20.01 -22.57 -21.20
C SER A 7 18.55 -23.05 -21.24
N GLU A 8 18.27 -24.21 -20.64
CA GLU A 8 16.94 -24.85 -20.60
C GLU A 8 15.90 -23.87 -20.08
N ARG A 9 14.90 -23.50 -20.90
CA ARG A 9 13.80 -22.60 -20.53
C ARG A 9 13.14 -23.01 -19.19
N LEU A 10 12.89 -22.05 -18.30
CA LEU A 10 12.15 -22.34 -17.05
C LEU A 10 10.67 -22.54 -17.35
N GLU A 11 10.04 -23.48 -16.64
CA GLU A 11 8.61 -23.71 -16.74
C GLU A 11 7.82 -22.66 -15.96
N VAL A 12 6.75 -22.15 -16.58
CA VAL A 12 5.84 -21.20 -15.94
C VAL A 12 4.93 -21.98 -14.99
N GLY A 13 4.84 -21.52 -13.74
CA GLY A 13 4.09 -22.17 -12.68
C GLY A 13 4.97 -22.79 -11.59
N ASP A 14 6.25 -23.02 -11.88
CA ASP A 14 7.19 -23.65 -10.95
C ASP A 14 7.83 -22.65 -9.97
N LEU A 15 8.23 -23.16 -8.82
CA LEU A 15 8.88 -22.42 -7.75
C LEU A 15 10.41 -22.52 -7.86
N TYR A 16 11.06 -21.37 -7.96
CA TYR A 16 12.51 -21.23 -8.04
C TYR A 16 13.03 -20.29 -6.95
N VAL A 17 14.35 -20.26 -6.78
CA VAL A 17 14.98 -19.27 -5.89
C VAL A 17 15.52 -18.14 -6.75
N VAL A 18 15.11 -16.92 -6.45
CA VAL A 18 15.41 -15.72 -7.24
C VAL A 18 16.20 -14.72 -6.40
N ARG A 19 17.31 -14.23 -6.96
CA ARG A 19 18.13 -13.19 -6.35
C ARG A 19 17.54 -11.80 -6.59
N ARG A 20 17.34 -11.04 -5.53
CA ARG A 20 16.89 -9.64 -5.59
C ARG A 20 18.07 -8.67 -5.74
N GLN A 21 17.76 -7.40 -5.99
CA GLN A 21 18.76 -6.35 -6.16
C GLN A 21 19.60 -6.08 -4.90
N ASP A 22 19.06 -6.41 -3.72
CA ASP A 22 19.76 -6.34 -2.43
C ASP A 22 20.72 -7.53 -2.19
N GLY A 23 20.81 -8.46 -3.15
CA GLY A 23 21.66 -9.65 -3.08
C GLY A 23 21.05 -10.82 -2.31
N THR A 24 19.85 -10.66 -1.75
CA THR A 24 19.17 -11.72 -1.01
C THR A 24 18.40 -12.67 -1.93
N TRP A 25 18.33 -13.94 -1.54
CA TRP A 25 17.67 -15.01 -2.29
C TRP A 25 16.28 -15.30 -1.71
N HIS A 26 15.26 -15.30 -2.56
CA HIS A 26 13.88 -15.51 -2.15
C HIS A 26 13.20 -16.56 -3.02
N ASN A 27 12.30 -17.35 -2.43
CA ASN A 27 11.45 -18.23 -3.20
C ASN A 27 10.50 -17.41 -4.06
N ALA A 28 10.39 -17.74 -5.33
CA ALA A 28 9.47 -17.09 -6.25
C ALA A 28 8.92 -18.06 -7.28
N GLN A 29 7.64 -17.89 -7.59
CA GLN A 29 6.96 -18.61 -8.66
C GLN A 29 7.14 -17.87 -9.98
N ILE A 30 7.46 -18.59 -11.04
CA ILE A 30 7.52 -18.01 -12.39
C ILE A 30 6.10 -17.88 -12.92
N VAL A 31 5.65 -16.65 -13.15
CA VAL A 31 4.29 -16.34 -13.60
C VAL A 31 4.24 -16.18 -15.12
N SER A 32 5.30 -15.67 -15.74
CA SER A 32 5.39 -15.50 -17.19
C SER A 32 6.83 -15.48 -17.68
N SER A 33 7.04 -15.74 -18.97
CA SER A 33 8.35 -15.69 -19.63
C SER A 33 8.25 -14.88 -20.93
N ARG A 34 9.21 -13.99 -21.20
CA ARG A 34 9.32 -13.24 -22.45
C ARG A 34 10.77 -13.20 -22.94
N LEU A 35 10.95 -12.86 -24.22
CA LEU A 35 12.26 -12.50 -24.78
C LEU A 35 12.39 -10.98 -24.80
N ASN A 36 13.52 -10.46 -24.33
CA ASN A 36 13.83 -9.04 -24.41
C ASN A 36 14.43 -8.68 -25.78
N GLU A 37 14.63 -7.40 -26.09
CA GLU A 37 15.18 -6.89 -27.37
C GLU A 37 16.58 -7.45 -27.70
N GLN A 38 17.31 -7.91 -26.68
CA GLN A 38 18.61 -8.55 -26.78
C GLN A 38 18.53 -10.08 -26.98
N ASN A 39 17.34 -10.62 -27.24
CA ASN A 39 17.05 -12.04 -27.42
C ASN A 39 17.40 -12.92 -26.19
N THR A 40 17.38 -12.32 -24.99
CA THR A 40 17.60 -12.97 -23.70
C THR A 40 16.26 -13.23 -23.01
N TYR A 41 16.17 -14.33 -22.24
CA TYR A 41 14.95 -14.69 -21.51
C TYR A 41 14.81 -13.90 -20.21
N GLU A 42 13.67 -13.22 -20.08
CA GLU A 42 13.21 -12.59 -18.85
C GLU A 42 11.97 -13.31 -18.32
N TYR A 43 11.90 -13.43 -17.00
CA TYR A 43 10.80 -14.11 -16.31
C TYR A 43 10.14 -13.15 -15.33
N TYR A 44 8.81 -13.11 -15.35
CA TYR A 44 8.02 -12.39 -14.36
C TYR A 44 7.82 -13.28 -13.15
N VAL A 45 8.31 -12.84 -11.99
CA VAL A 45 8.35 -13.64 -10.76
C VAL A 45 7.45 -13.07 -9.69
N HIS A 46 6.74 -13.96 -9.00
CA HIS A 46 5.97 -13.66 -7.80
C HIS A 46 6.64 -14.27 -6.58
N TYR A 47 7.09 -13.45 -5.63
CA TYR A 47 7.79 -13.93 -4.45
C TYR A 47 6.84 -14.54 -3.42
N GLU A 48 7.17 -15.74 -2.94
CA GLU A 48 6.36 -16.49 -1.99
C GLU A 48 6.24 -15.74 -0.65
N GLY A 49 5.01 -15.53 -0.17
CA GLY A 49 4.75 -14.83 1.10
C GLY A 49 4.98 -13.32 1.07
N LEU A 50 5.31 -12.74 -0.09
CA LEU A 50 5.49 -11.30 -0.27
C LEU A 50 4.36 -10.69 -1.10
N ASN A 51 4.15 -9.38 -0.92
CA ASN A 51 3.09 -8.65 -1.61
C ASN A 51 3.40 -8.56 -3.12
N ARG A 52 2.40 -8.81 -3.98
CA ARG A 52 2.49 -8.76 -5.45
C ARG A 52 3.01 -7.45 -6.04
N ARG A 53 2.98 -6.34 -5.28
CA ARG A 53 3.63 -5.08 -5.67
C ARG A 53 5.17 -5.20 -5.83
N LEU A 54 5.75 -6.25 -5.27
CA LEU A 54 7.18 -6.55 -5.36
C LEU A 54 7.51 -7.47 -6.55
N ASP A 55 6.51 -7.92 -7.30
CA ASP A 55 6.70 -8.76 -8.47
C ASP A 55 7.44 -7.99 -9.56
N GLN A 56 8.42 -8.64 -10.18
CA GLN A 56 9.32 -7.98 -11.14
C GLN A 56 9.71 -8.92 -12.27
N TRP A 57 10.24 -8.33 -13.35
CA TRP A 57 10.93 -9.08 -14.40
C TRP A 57 12.38 -9.32 -13.95
N VAL A 58 12.84 -10.57 -14.04
CA VAL A 58 14.21 -10.98 -13.73
C VAL A 58 14.81 -11.76 -14.89
N ASN A 59 16.09 -11.51 -15.15
CA ASN A 59 16.88 -12.30 -16.08
C ASN A 59 17.08 -13.72 -15.57
N ARG A 60 17.26 -14.65 -16.51
CA ARG A 60 17.60 -16.05 -16.19
C ARG A 60 18.79 -16.20 -15.23
N GLU A 61 19.81 -15.35 -15.35
CA GLU A 61 21.02 -15.41 -14.52
C GLU A 61 20.76 -15.25 -13.01
N ASN A 62 19.61 -14.69 -12.62
CA ASN A 62 19.26 -14.46 -11.22
C ASN A 62 18.29 -15.51 -10.67
N ILE A 63 18.09 -16.64 -11.37
CA ILE A 63 17.13 -17.68 -11.01
C ILE A 63 17.84 -19.03 -10.91
N GLU A 64 17.79 -19.65 -9.72
CA GLU A 64 18.39 -20.95 -9.44
C GLU A 64 17.32 -22.00 -9.11
N PHE A 65 17.62 -23.26 -9.46
CA PHE A 65 16.74 -24.39 -9.17
C PHE A 65 16.74 -24.69 -7.67
N ARG A 66 15.56 -24.90 -7.10
CA ARG A 66 15.43 -25.34 -5.71
C ARG A 66 15.91 -26.78 -5.59
N SER A 67 17.14 -26.99 -5.12
CA SER A 67 17.56 -28.32 -4.67
C SER A 67 16.70 -28.73 -3.46
N LYS A 68 16.14 -29.94 -3.47
CA LYS A 68 15.19 -30.42 -2.45
C LYS A 68 15.80 -30.56 -1.04
N ASP A 69 17.11 -30.33 -0.89
CA ASP A 69 17.84 -30.52 0.38
C ASP A 69 18.41 -29.23 1.01
N ALA A 70 18.11 -28.03 0.48
CA ALA A 70 18.66 -26.78 1.03
C ALA A 70 17.75 -26.17 2.12
N THR A 71 18.04 -26.52 3.39
CA THR A 71 17.58 -25.73 4.55
C THR A 71 18.44 -24.46 4.62
N ILE A 72 17.87 -23.29 4.31
CA ILE A 72 18.57 -22.01 4.39
C ILE A 72 18.67 -21.59 5.88
N THR A 73 19.83 -21.77 6.47
CA THR A 73 20.24 -21.11 7.72
C THR A 73 20.55 -19.65 7.40
N GLN A 74 19.81 -18.71 7.98
CA GLN A 74 20.12 -17.28 7.92
C GLN A 74 21.46 -17.02 8.64
N SER A 75 22.55 -16.84 7.89
CA SER A 75 23.81 -16.31 8.42
C SER A 75 23.83 -14.79 8.25
N VAL A 76 23.46 -14.08 9.31
CA VAL A 76 23.70 -12.63 9.45
C VAL A 76 25.17 -12.42 9.85
N PRO A 77 25.98 -11.61 9.14
CA PRO A 77 27.29 -11.20 9.62
C PRO A 77 27.12 -10.22 10.80
N LYS A 78 27.70 -10.56 11.97
CA LYS A 78 27.75 -9.67 13.14
C LYS A 78 28.80 -8.56 12.93
N PRO A 79 28.53 -7.30 13.32
CA PRO A 79 29.55 -6.24 13.37
C PRO A 79 30.43 -6.35 14.63
N ASP A 80 31.63 -5.78 14.51
CA ASP A 80 32.80 -5.91 15.37
C ASP A 80 32.61 -5.61 16.87
N GLU A 81 33.35 -6.37 17.68
CA GLU A 81 33.35 -6.36 19.15
C GLU A 81 34.34 -5.32 19.72
N PRO A 82 33.94 -4.40 20.63
CA PRO A 82 34.90 -3.67 21.45
C PRO A 82 35.24 -4.47 22.73
N LYS A 83 36.54 -4.64 22.96
CA LYS A 83 37.15 -5.32 24.12
C LYS A 83 36.71 -4.68 25.44
N LEU A 84 36.21 -5.50 26.38
CA LEU A 84 35.98 -5.12 27.77
C LEU A 84 37.16 -5.51 28.66
N ILE A 85 37.56 -4.56 29.50
CA ILE A 85 38.49 -4.71 30.63
C ILE A 85 37.69 -5.25 31.83
N GLU A 86 38.20 -6.28 32.50
CA GLU A 86 37.61 -6.86 33.72
C GLU A 86 37.79 -5.94 34.95
N VAL A 87 36.71 -5.71 35.71
CA VAL A 87 36.75 -5.51 37.17
C VAL A 87 35.49 -6.14 37.81
N LYS A 88 35.68 -6.81 38.95
CA LYS A 88 34.73 -7.69 39.67
C LYS A 88 33.87 -6.95 40.73
N ILE A 89 32.84 -7.68 41.24
CA ILE A 89 32.17 -7.62 42.58
C ILE A 89 31.00 -6.59 42.68
N GLU A 90 29.79 -6.80 43.26
CA GLU A 90 29.10 -7.92 43.95
C GLU A 90 27.58 -7.62 44.14
N ASN A 91 26.78 -8.68 44.25
CA ASN A 91 25.57 -8.91 45.09
C ASN A 91 24.15 -8.35 44.78
N ASN A 92 23.21 -9.32 44.83
CA ASN A 92 21.80 -9.30 45.28
C ASN A 92 20.78 -8.56 44.39
N THR A 93 19.63 -9.13 43.99
CA THR A 93 18.66 -9.89 44.80
C THR A 93 17.64 -10.59 43.85
N VAL A 94 17.56 -11.93 43.93
CA VAL A 94 16.36 -12.83 44.05
C VAL A 94 15.12 -12.49 43.18
N LEU A 95 14.55 -13.36 42.33
CA LEU A 95 13.94 -14.68 42.63
C LEU A 95 13.83 -15.61 41.40
N SER A 96 14.30 -16.84 41.63
CA SER A 96 14.07 -18.17 41.00
C SER A 96 12.62 -18.40 40.51
N THR A 97 12.34 -18.97 39.31
CA THR A 97 12.37 -20.41 38.87
C THR A 97 11.62 -21.38 39.82
N PRO A 98 11.17 -22.62 39.47
CA PRO A 98 11.50 -23.45 38.29
C PRO A 98 10.42 -24.47 37.72
N LEU A 99 10.72 -25.04 36.52
CA LEU A 99 10.65 -26.48 36.07
C LEU A 99 9.26 -27.22 35.98
N LEU A 100 8.98 -28.28 35.17
CA LEU A 100 9.72 -29.20 34.28
C LEU A 100 8.74 -29.98 33.34
N GLU A 101 9.22 -30.36 32.13
CA GLU A 101 9.02 -31.62 31.37
C GLU A 101 7.64 -32.21 30.99
N SER A 102 7.39 -32.39 29.67
CA SER A 102 7.62 -33.64 28.90
C SER A 102 6.80 -33.73 27.59
N ASN A 103 7.35 -34.47 26.61
CA ASN A 103 7.04 -34.52 25.17
C ASN A 103 5.70 -35.16 24.75
N LEU A 104 5.10 -34.69 23.63
CA LEU A 104 4.84 -35.46 22.38
C LEU A 104 4.02 -34.64 21.33
N CYS A 105 4.29 -34.95 20.06
CA CYS A 105 3.93 -34.27 18.79
C CYS A 105 2.45 -33.89 18.55
N ALA A 106 2.22 -32.66 18.08
CA ALA A 106 1.32 -32.21 16.99
C ALA A 106 1.04 -30.69 17.15
N ASP A 107 1.40 -29.84 16.19
CA ASP A 107 0.92 -28.43 16.14
C ASP A 107 1.31 -27.86 14.75
N ASP A 108 0.45 -27.73 13.74
CA ASP A 108 -0.86 -27.08 13.72
C ASP A 108 -0.95 -25.92 14.72
N ARG A 109 0.07 -25.03 14.68
CA ARG A 109 0.16 -23.82 15.51
C ARG A 109 -1.12 -23.02 15.35
N LYS A 110 -2.08 -23.25 16.25
CA LYS A 110 -3.27 -22.44 16.39
C LYS A 110 -2.82 -21.07 16.85
N ILE A 111 -2.75 -20.15 15.90
CA ILE A 111 -2.51 -18.73 16.14
C ILE A 111 -3.46 -18.27 17.25
N THR A 112 -2.90 -17.63 18.27
CA THR A 112 -3.71 -17.07 19.36
C THR A 112 -4.68 -16.04 18.77
N ARG A 113 -5.91 -15.99 19.28
CA ARG A 113 -6.96 -15.06 18.81
C ARG A 113 -6.46 -13.61 18.69
N ASN A 114 -5.52 -13.22 19.54
CA ASN A 114 -4.90 -11.90 19.54
C ASN A 114 -3.83 -11.71 18.45
N GLN A 115 -3.05 -12.75 18.11
CA GLN A 115 -2.10 -12.70 16.99
C GLN A 115 -2.80 -12.71 15.63
N LYS A 116 -3.92 -13.44 15.48
CA LYS A 116 -4.72 -13.42 14.23
C LYS A 116 -5.31 -12.04 13.99
N ARG A 117 -5.81 -11.40 15.05
CA ARG A 117 -6.33 -10.03 15.00
C ARG A 117 -5.26 -9.04 14.54
N ARG A 118 -4.07 -9.08 15.15
CA ARG A 118 -2.96 -8.21 14.73
C ARG A 118 -2.50 -8.48 13.30
N HIS A 119 -2.48 -9.74 12.86
CA HIS A 119 -2.05 -10.08 11.50
C HIS A 119 -3.04 -9.59 10.43
N ASP A 120 -4.34 -9.69 10.70
CA ASP A 120 -5.41 -9.18 9.84
C ASP A 120 -5.53 -7.63 9.88
N GLU A 121 -5.15 -7.01 10.99
CA GLU A 121 -5.09 -5.55 11.14
C GLU A 121 -3.90 -4.91 10.40
N ILE A 122 -2.79 -5.65 10.25
CA ILE A 122 -1.54 -5.16 9.63
C ILE A 122 -1.50 -5.42 8.12
N ASN A 123 -2.09 -6.51 7.65
CA ASN A 123 -2.17 -6.84 6.24
C ASN A 123 -3.58 -6.55 5.73
N HIS A 124 -3.76 -5.40 5.07
CA HIS A 124 -4.90 -5.18 4.16
C HIS A 124 -4.74 -6.04 2.88
N VAL A 125 -4.55 -7.35 3.08
CA VAL A 125 -4.77 -8.37 2.07
C VAL A 125 -6.25 -8.31 1.80
N GLN A 126 -6.61 -8.10 0.53
CA GLN A 126 -7.95 -8.35 0.04
C GLN A 126 -8.27 -9.80 0.37
N LYS A 127 -8.95 -10.04 1.50
CA LYS A 127 -9.55 -11.34 1.76
C LYS A 127 -10.58 -11.52 0.67
N THR A 128 -10.43 -12.59 -0.08
CA THR A 128 -11.47 -13.04 -1.01
C THR A 128 -12.79 -13.18 -0.26
N TYR A 129 -13.90 -12.89 -0.93
CA TYR A 129 -15.27 -12.88 -0.38
C TYR A 129 -15.63 -14.15 0.45
N ALA A 130 -14.89 -15.25 0.24
CA ALA A 130 -15.03 -16.51 0.96
C ALA A 130 -14.45 -16.52 2.39
N ASP A 131 -13.57 -15.56 2.77
CA ASP A 131 -12.83 -15.57 4.04
C ASP A 131 -13.32 -14.53 5.08
N MET A 132 -14.44 -13.85 4.78
CA MET A 132 -15.01 -12.85 5.68
C MET A 132 -15.91 -13.50 6.73
N ASP A 133 -15.80 -13.01 7.98
CA ASP A 133 -16.69 -13.41 9.07
C ASP A 133 -18.15 -13.10 8.68
N PRO A 134 -19.11 -14.02 8.87
CA PRO A 134 -20.50 -13.84 8.40
C PRO A 134 -21.16 -12.56 8.89
N THR A 135 -20.72 -12.03 10.04
CA THR A 135 -21.18 -10.73 10.57
C THR A 135 -20.61 -9.54 9.81
N THR A 136 -19.34 -9.59 9.37
CA THR A 136 -18.72 -8.53 8.55
C THR A 136 -19.22 -8.58 7.11
N ALA A 137 -19.40 -9.77 6.55
CA ALA A 137 -20.00 -9.95 5.23
C ALA A 137 -21.47 -9.50 5.21
N ALA A 138 -22.22 -9.70 6.31
CA ALA A 138 -23.58 -9.18 6.44
C ALA A 138 -23.60 -7.65 6.55
N LEU A 139 -22.71 -7.05 7.34
CA LEU A 139 -22.57 -5.59 7.43
C LEU A 139 -22.13 -4.98 6.09
N GLU A 140 -21.23 -5.63 5.35
CA GLU A 140 -20.82 -5.20 4.01
C GLU A 140 -21.92 -5.38 2.98
N LYS A 141 -22.69 -6.46 3.04
CA LYS A 141 -23.86 -6.68 2.16
C LYS A 141 -25.01 -5.72 2.49
N GLU A 142 -25.17 -5.37 3.76
CA GLU A 142 -26.10 -4.33 4.21
C GLU A 142 -25.59 -2.94 3.78
N HIS A 143 -24.30 -2.67 3.89
CA HIS A 143 -23.67 -1.47 3.35
C HIS A 143 -23.79 -1.40 1.82
N GLU A 144 -23.58 -2.50 1.08
CA GLU A 144 -23.77 -2.62 -0.38
C GLU A 144 -25.23 -2.36 -0.78
N ALA A 145 -26.19 -2.81 0.05
CA ALA A 145 -27.61 -2.53 -0.16
C ALA A 145 -27.99 -1.08 0.14
N ILE A 146 -27.41 -0.47 1.18
CA ILE A 146 -27.63 0.94 1.56
C ILE A 146 -26.90 1.90 0.59
N THR A 147 -25.76 1.50 0.03
CA THR A 147 -24.93 2.29 -0.90
C THR A 147 -25.42 2.29 -2.34
N LYS A 148 -26.43 1.50 -2.69
CA LYS A 148 -27.12 1.57 -3.99
C LYS A 148 -27.94 2.84 -4.20
N VAL A 149 -28.12 3.66 -3.16
CA VAL A 149 -28.67 5.01 -3.32
C VAL A 149 -27.52 5.99 -3.54
N LYS A 150 -27.17 6.18 -4.81
CA LYS A 150 -26.26 7.23 -5.24
C LYS A 150 -26.96 8.58 -5.03
N TYR A 151 -26.47 9.37 -4.08
CA TYR A 151 -27.06 10.69 -3.80
C TYR A 151 -26.41 11.84 -4.57
N ILE A 152 -25.13 11.68 -4.98
CA ILE A 152 -24.40 12.65 -5.80
C ILE A 152 -24.24 12.08 -7.18
N ASP A 153 -24.88 12.66 -8.20
CA ASP A 153 -24.82 12.14 -9.57
C ASP A 153 -23.53 12.52 -10.29
N LYS A 154 -23.12 13.78 -10.12
CA LYS A 154 -22.00 14.38 -10.83
C LYS A 154 -21.07 15.17 -9.93
N LEU A 155 -19.78 15.08 -10.20
CA LEU A 155 -18.73 15.88 -9.60
C LEU A 155 -18.23 16.89 -10.64
N ARG A 156 -18.26 18.17 -10.30
CA ARG A 156 -17.65 19.23 -11.11
C ARG A 156 -16.36 19.72 -10.47
N ILE A 157 -15.25 19.51 -11.18
CA ILE A 157 -13.91 19.92 -10.74
C ILE A 157 -13.22 20.73 -11.85
N GLY A 158 -12.88 21.98 -11.55
CA GLY A 158 -12.36 22.91 -12.55
C GLY A 158 -13.30 23.05 -13.75
N LYS A 159 -12.83 22.66 -14.94
CA LYS A 159 -13.59 22.66 -16.20
C LYS A 159 -14.28 21.32 -16.51
N PHE A 160 -14.03 20.29 -15.71
CA PHE A 160 -14.51 18.94 -15.96
C PHE A 160 -15.78 18.65 -15.15
N GLU A 161 -16.68 17.89 -15.75
CA GLU A 161 -17.86 17.30 -15.11
C GLU A 161 -17.75 15.79 -15.26
N ILE A 162 -17.77 15.07 -14.14
CA ILE A 162 -17.45 13.65 -14.04
C ILE A 162 -18.63 12.96 -13.37
N ASP A 163 -19.14 11.89 -13.98
CA ASP A 163 -20.16 11.06 -13.36
C ASP A 163 -19.52 10.21 -12.25
N THR A 164 -20.12 10.24 -11.06
CA THR A 164 -19.64 9.48 -9.90
C THR A 164 -20.12 8.03 -9.99
N TRP A 165 -19.37 7.09 -9.41
CA TRP A 165 -19.67 5.65 -9.55
C TRP A 165 -20.18 5.05 -8.25
N TYR A 166 -19.67 5.54 -7.12
CA TYR A 166 -19.95 4.98 -5.80
C TYR A 166 -20.48 6.05 -4.84
N PHE A 167 -21.13 5.60 -3.78
CA PHE A 167 -21.50 6.45 -2.66
C PHE A 167 -20.26 6.95 -1.92
N SER A 168 -20.26 8.23 -1.55
CA SER A 168 -19.29 8.86 -0.66
C SER A 168 -20.02 9.56 0.50
N PRO A 169 -19.54 9.40 1.75
CA PRO A 169 -20.18 9.92 2.97
C PRO A 169 -19.86 11.41 3.17
N TYR A 170 -20.29 12.24 2.22
CA TYR A 170 -20.32 13.69 2.42
C TYR A 170 -21.32 14.04 3.54
N PRO A 171 -21.09 15.13 4.30
CA PRO A 171 -22.05 15.60 5.29
C PRO A 171 -23.45 15.76 4.67
N GLU A 172 -24.50 15.51 5.45
CA GLU A 172 -25.87 15.34 4.91
C GLU A 172 -26.36 16.52 4.05
N GLU A 173 -25.91 17.74 4.35
CA GLU A 173 -26.22 18.95 3.60
C GLU A 173 -25.66 18.98 2.16
N TYR A 174 -24.57 18.22 1.90
CA TYR A 174 -23.90 18.02 0.61
C TYR A 174 -24.10 16.62 0.02
N GLY A 175 -24.49 15.64 0.83
CA GLY A 175 -24.68 14.26 0.37
C GLY A 175 -25.79 14.14 -0.66
N LYS A 176 -26.89 14.89 -0.52
CA LYS A 176 -28.12 14.78 -1.32
C LYS A 176 -28.20 15.75 -2.52
N VAL A 177 -27.08 16.05 -3.16
CA VAL A 177 -27.01 17.04 -4.25
C VAL A 177 -26.74 16.37 -5.59
N GLY A 178 -27.53 16.67 -6.63
CA GLY A 178 -27.30 16.09 -7.96
C GLY A 178 -25.92 16.44 -8.56
N THR A 179 -25.39 17.63 -8.27
CA THR A 179 -24.05 18.03 -8.72
C THR A 179 -23.27 18.67 -7.57
N LEU A 180 -22.13 18.08 -7.22
CA LEU A 180 -21.19 18.61 -6.24
C LEU A 180 -20.09 19.42 -6.95
N TYR A 181 -19.81 20.62 -6.47
CA TYR A 181 -18.77 21.49 -7.04
C TYR A 181 -17.55 21.48 -6.15
N VAL A 182 -16.38 21.14 -6.69
CA VAL A 182 -15.13 21.04 -5.93
C VAL A 182 -14.05 21.91 -6.57
N CYS A 183 -13.39 22.71 -5.73
CA CYS A 183 -12.24 23.50 -6.16
C CYS A 183 -11.04 22.60 -6.47
N GLU A 184 -10.42 22.79 -7.64
CA GLU A 184 -9.29 21.98 -8.10
C GLU A 184 -8.01 22.12 -7.26
N TYR A 185 -7.85 23.23 -6.51
CA TYR A 185 -6.63 23.50 -5.74
C TYR A 185 -6.79 23.24 -4.24
N CYS A 186 -7.89 23.67 -3.63
CA CYS A 186 -8.09 23.55 -2.19
C CYS A 186 -9.03 22.39 -1.81
N LEU A 187 -9.62 21.72 -2.80
CA LEU A 187 -10.58 20.62 -2.64
C LEU A 187 -11.80 20.95 -1.76
N LYS A 188 -12.08 22.25 -1.56
CA LYS A 188 -13.31 22.68 -0.92
C LYS A 188 -14.50 22.32 -1.80
N TYR A 189 -15.44 21.58 -1.23
CA TYR A 189 -16.69 21.21 -1.87
C TYR A 189 -17.79 22.23 -1.56
N MET A 190 -18.70 22.41 -2.51
CA MET A 190 -19.76 23.43 -2.52
C MET A 190 -21.01 22.86 -3.20
N LYS A 191 -22.17 23.30 -2.71
CA LYS A 191 -23.48 22.85 -3.21
C LYS A 191 -23.97 23.61 -4.45
N PHE A 192 -23.66 24.90 -4.55
CA PHE A 192 -24.22 25.77 -5.57
C PHE A 192 -23.16 26.30 -6.54
N PRO A 193 -23.48 26.41 -7.84
CA PRO A 193 -22.56 27.00 -8.81
C PRO A 193 -22.22 28.47 -8.51
N LYS A 194 -23.12 29.22 -7.85
CA LYS A 194 -22.85 30.61 -7.43
C LYS A 194 -21.73 30.68 -6.38
N THR A 195 -21.78 29.81 -5.37
CA THR A 195 -20.74 29.78 -4.32
C THR A 195 -19.42 29.25 -4.86
N PHE A 196 -19.46 28.31 -5.81
CA PHE A 196 -18.27 27.86 -6.56
C PHE A 196 -17.59 29.00 -7.32
N ARG A 197 -18.35 29.77 -8.11
CA ARG A 197 -17.81 30.93 -8.85
C ARG A 197 -17.18 31.97 -7.92
N TYR A 198 -17.86 32.30 -6.82
CA TYR A 198 -17.33 33.21 -5.81
C TYR A 198 -16.05 32.66 -5.16
N HIS A 199 -16.01 31.36 -4.86
CA HIS A 199 -14.79 30.75 -4.34
C HIS A 199 -13.63 30.81 -5.34
N CYS A 200 -13.88 30.64 -6.64
CA CYS A 200 -12.85 30.75 -7.66
C CYS A 200 -12.21 32.15 -7.73
N THR A 201 -12.94 33.22 -7.37
CA THR A 201 -12.38 34.58 -7.32
C THR A 201 -11.58 34.86 -6.05
N GLU A 202 -12.00 34.28 -4.92
CA GLU A 202 -11.37 34.49 -3.61
C GLU A 202 -10.20 33.52 -3.30
N CYS A 203 -10.19 32.35 -3.94
CA CYS A 203 -9.21 31.32 -3.64
C CYS A 203 -7.83 31.72 -4.18
N ASN A 204 -6.85 31.83 -3.28
CA ASN A 204 -5.46 32.13 -3.63
C ASN A 204 -4.58 30.87 -3.74
N LYS A 205 -5.16 29.66 -3.56
CA LYS A 205 -4.42 28.40 -3.70
C LYS A 205 -4.27 28.04 -5.17
N ARG A 206 -3.07 27.65 -5.59
CA ARG A 206 -2.75 27.21 -6.96
C ARG A 206 -1.99 25.89 -7.01
N GLN A 207 -1.81 25.24 -5.88
CA GLN A 207 -1.17 23.94 -5.77
C GLN A 207 -1.67 23.24 -4.51
N PRO A 208 -1.54 21.90 -4.44
CA PRO A 208 -1.78 21.15 -3.21
C PRO A 208 -0.92 21.68 -2.05
N PRO A 209 -1.38 21.54 -0.79
CA PRO A 209 -0.53 21.75 0.37
C PRO A 209 0.57 20.66 0.44
N GLY A 210 1.54 20.83 1.33
CA GLY A 210 2.67 19.91 1.46
C GLY A 210 3.87 20.27 0.58
N SER A 211 4.73 19.28 0.36
CA SER A 211 6.04 19.45 -0.27
C SER A 211 6.07 18.86 -1.67
N GLU A 212 6.58 19.60 -2.66
CA GLU A 212 6.84 19.07 -4.00
C GLU A 212 8.09 18.17 -3.94
N ILE A 213 7.89 16.85 -4.00
CA ILE A 213 8.98 15.86 -3.90
C ILE A 213 9.52 15.41 -5.25
N TYR A 214 8.77 15.69 -6.33
CA TYR A 214 9.17 15.34 -7.69
C TYR A 214 8.68 16.39 -8.67
N ARG A 215 9.54 16.75 -9.63
CA ARG A 215 9.19 17.61 -10.75
C ARG A 215 9.92 17.19 -12.02
N LYS A 216 9.15 16.94 -13.09
CA LYS A 216 9.69 16.69 -14.44
C LYS A 216 8.79 17.30 -15.50
N GLY A 217 9.25 18.38 -16.12
CA GLY A 217 8.48 19.09 -17.14
C GLY A 217 7.21 19.71 -16.55
N THR A 218 6.05 19.29 -17.07
CA THR A 218 4.71 19.70 -16.59
C THR A 218 4.14 18.77 -15.54
N ILE A 219 4.88 17.77 -15.06
CA ILE A 219 4.39 16.82 -14.05
C ILE A 219 5.09 17.05 -12.72
N SER A 220 4.30 17.18 -11.65
CA SER A 220 4.79 17.33 -10.28
C SER A 220 4.06 16.39 -9.33
N ILE A 221 4.77 15.89 -8.31
CA ILE A 221 4.18 15.09 -7.23
C ILE A 221 4.36 15.85 -5.92
N TYR A 222 3.25 16.02 -5.20
CA TYR A 222 3.22 16.63 -3.89
C TYR A 222 3.01 15.55 -2.82
N GLU A 223 3.89 15.54 -1.82
CA GLU A 223 3.72 14.75 -0.60
C GLU A 223 3.01 15.61 0.45
N ILE A 224 1.92 15.07 0.99
CA ILE A 224 1.05 15.76 1.94
C ILE A 224 0.91 14.89 3.18
N ASP A 225 1.32 15.43 4.33
CA ASP A 225 1.09 14.79 5.62
C ASP A 225 -0.38 14.96 6.04
N GLY A 226 -1.07 13.83 6.28
CA GLY A 226 -2.44 13.82 6.76
C GLY A 226 -2.59 14.41 8.16
N LYS A 227 -1.52 14.44 8.96
CA LYS A 227 -1.49 15.08 10.29
C LYS A 227 -1.53 16.61 10.17
N ASP A 228 -0.70 17.18 9.30
CA ASP A 228 -0.58 18.64 9.15
C ASP A 228 -1.72 19.25 8.32
N HIS A 229 -2.24 18.48 7.35
CA HIS A 229 -3.23 18.94 6.39
C HIS A 229 -4.54 18.13 6.43
N LYS A 230 -5.01 17.82 7.65
CA LYS A 230 -6.20 17.00 7.92
C LYS A 230 -7.41 17.32 7.05
N ILE A 231 -7.82 18.60 6.99
CA ILE A 231 -9.01 19.00 6.22
C ILE A 231 -8.84 18.70 4.73
N TYR A 232 -7.69 19.01 4.16
CA TYR A 232 -7.42 18.77 2.75
C TYR A 232 -7.40 17.26 2.44
N CYS A 233 -6.77 16.47 3.29
CA CYS A 233 -6.70 15.02 3.13
C CYS A 233 -8.07 14.35 3.32
N GLN A 234 -8.92 14.87 4.21
CA GLN A 234 -10.29 14.39 4.37
C GLN A 234 -11.16 14.70 3.14
N THR A 235 -11.11 15.94 2.63
CA THR A 235 -11.87 16.30 1.41
C THR A 235 -11.38 15.52 0.18
N LEU A 236 -10.08 15.27 0.10
CA LEU A 236 -9.45 14.40 -0.89
C LEU A 236 -9.97 12.96 -0.79
N CYS A 237 -10.05 12.40 0.42
CA CYS A 237 -10.58 11.05 0.63
C CYS A 237 -12.06 10.93 0.26
N LEU A 238 -12.88 11.92 0.63
CA LEU A 238 -14.30 11.97 0.27
C LEU A 238 -14.48 12.03 -1.25
N MET A 239 -13.67 12.83 -1.94
CA MET A 239 -13.70 12.92 -3.39
C MET A 239 -13.27 11.59 -4.03
N ALA A 240 -12.20 10.97 -3.55
CA ALA A 240 -11.72 9.69 -4.06
C ALA A 240 -12.75 8.56 -3.87
N LYS A 241 -13.49 8.56 -2.75
CA LYS A 241 -14.54 7.56 -2.48
C LYS A 241 -15.69 7.58 -3.51
N LEU A 242 -15.90 8.69 -4.22
CA LEU A 242 -16.88 8.74 -5.32
C LEU A 242 -16.51 7.82 -6.50
N PHE A 243 -15.23 7.45 -6.61
CA PHE A 243 -14.69 6.65 -7.71
C PHE A 243 -14.07 5.33 -7.24
N LEU A 244 -14.00 5.10 -5.92
CA LEU A 244 -13.45 3.90 -5.30
C LEU A 244 -14.53 3.18 -4.49
N ASP A 245 -14.70 1.89 -4.75
CA ASP A 245 -15.71 1.07 -4.07
C ASP A 245 -15.33 0.84 -2.59
N HIS A 246 -14.20 0.17 -2.37
CA HIS A 246 -13.78 -0.31 -1.05
C HIS A 246 -12.87 0.67 -0.28
N LYS A 247 -13.02 1.99 -0.47
CA LYS A 247 -12.28 2.96 0.37
C LYS A 247 -12.93 3.07 1.75
N THR A 248 -12.27 2.51 2.76
CA THR A 248 -12.80 2.38 4.13
C THR A 248 -12.41 3.52 5.07
N LEU A 249 -11.33 4.25 4.76
CA LEU A 249 -10.81 5.34 5.60
C LEU A 249 -10.91 6.69 4.89
N TYR A 250 -11.65 7.62 5.50
CA TYR A 250 -11.87 8.98 4.98
C TYR A 250 -11.88 10.08 6.04
N TYR A 251 -12.03 9.77 7.34
CA TYR A 251 -11.90 10.74 8.43
C TYR A 251 -10.55 10.63 9.17
N ASP A 252 -10.06 9.41 9.38
CA ASP A 252 -8.79 9.13 10.05
C ASP A 252 -7.63 9.20 9.06
N VAL A 253 -7.26 10.43 8.69
CA VAL A 253 -6.20 10.71 7.71
C VAL A 253 -4.83 10.92 8.32
N GLU A 254 -4.76 11.17 9.63
CA GLU A 254 -3.52 11.51 10.35
C GLU A 254 -2.37 10.50 10.19
N PRO A 255 -2.59 9.17 10.15
CA PRO A 255 -1.47 8.23 9.97
C PRO A 255 -1.02 8.06 8.51
N PHE A 256 -1.57 8.82 7.55
CA PHE A 256 -1.32 8.63 6.12
C PHE A 256 -0.55 9.79 5.49
N TYR A 257 0.35 9.45 4.58
CA TYR A 257 0.88 10.37 3.58
C TYR A 257 0.07 10.24 2.29
N PHE A 258 -0.17 11.38 1.65
CA PHE A 258 -0.85 11.46 0.36
C PHE A 258 0.12 11.97 -0.69
N TYR A 259 0.29 11.19 -1.74
CA TYR A 259 1.06 11.57 -2.92
C TYR A 259 0.08 11.99 -4.01
N VAL A 260 0.08 13.28 -4.32
CA VAL A 260 -0.83 13.89 -5.28
C VAL A 260 -0.06 14.21 -6.56
N LEU A 261 -0.40 13.51 -7.63
CA LEU A 261 0.12 13.77 -8.96
C LEU A 261 -0.64 14.94 -9.57
N CYS A 262 0.12 15.97 -9.98
CA CYS A 262 -0.42 17.15 -10.62
C CYS A 262 0.20 17.41 -11.98
N GLU A 263 -0.62 17.92 -12.90
CA GLU A 263 -0.16 18.58 -14.12
C GLU A 263 -0.04 20.08 -13.86
N VAL A 264 1.16 20.63 -14.05
CA VAL A 264 1.48 22.02 -13.81
C VAL A 264 1.39 22.81 -15.12
N ASP A 265 0.54 23.84 -15.10
CA ASP A 265 0.39 24.80 -16.19
C ASP A 265 0.79 26.23 -15.72
N ARG A 266 0.45 27.27 -16.51
CA ARG A 266 0.71 28.68 -16.13
C ARG A 266 -0.18 29.19 -15.00
N LYS A 267 -1.31 28.52 -14.73
CA LYS A 267 -2.28 28.89 -13.70
C LYS A 267 -1.97 28.21 -12.37
N GLY A 268 -1.48 26.97 -12.37
CA GLY A 268 -1.13 26.23 -11.18
C GLY A 268 -0.89 24.74 -11.41
N ALA A 269 -0.90 23.98 -10.33
CA ALA A 269 -0.84 22.52 -10.32
C ALA A 269 -2.26 21.93 -10.23
N HIS A 270 -2.69 21.26 -11.29
CA HIS A 270 -4.00 20.62 -11.43
C HIS A 270 -3.91 19.15 -11.03
N ILE A 271 -4.78 18.72 -10.11
CA ILE A 271 -4.78 17.33 -9.60
C ILE A 271 -5.25 16.37 -10.70
N VAL A 272 -4.50 15.30 -10.92
CA VAL A 272 -4.81 14.25 -11.92
C VAL A 272 -5.05 12.91 -11.24
N VAL A 273 -4.14 12.48 -10.35
CA VAL A 273 -4.18 11.17 -9.69
C VAL A 273 -3.79 11.30 -8.22
N ILE A 274 -4.38 10.47 -7.38
CA ILE A 274 -4.18 10.47 -5.93
C ILE A 274 -3.78 9.07 -5.50
N GLN A 275 -2.67 8.96 -4.75
CA GLN A 275 -2.27 7.74 -4.07
C GLN A 275 -2.09 8.04 -2.58
N SER A 276 -2.73 7.25 -1.70
CA SER A 276 -2.50 7.31 -0.26
C SER A 276 -1.61 6.15 0.18
N SER A 277 -0.59 6.43 0.98
CA SER A 277 0.26 5.42 1.61
C SER A 277 0.24 5.60 3.12
N GLN A 278 0.17 4.50 3.87
CA GLN A 278 0.23 4.55 5.32
C GLN A 278 1.67 4.73 5.80
N HIS A 279 1.86 5.41 6.94
CA HIS A 279 3.08 5.29 7.71
C HIS A 279 3.32 3.81 8.04
N ALA A 280 4.31 3.18 7.40
CA ALA A 280 5.08 2.17 8.09
C ALA A 280 5.98 2.94 9.07
N ILE A 281 5.58 2.98 10.35
CA ILE A 281 6.48 3.39 11.42
C ILE A 281 7.59 2.34 11.44
N PHE A 282 8.65 2.55 10.66
CA PHE A 282 9.95 1.97 10.96
C PHE A 282 10.52 2.82 12.09
N GLN A 283 10.03 2.57 13.31
CA GLN A 283 10.80 2.87 14.49
C GLN A 283 12.01 1.95 14.43
N TYR A 284 13.14 2.52 14.00
CA TYR A 284 14.44 2.01 14.36
C TYR A 284 14.60 2.22 15.86
N GLU A 285 14.44 1.14 16.64
CA GLU A 285 15.11 0.94 17.93
C GLU A 285 15.68 -0.48 17.95
#